data_AF-A0A1M7YHK9-F1
#
_entry.id   AF-A0A1M7YHK9-F1
#
_cell.length_a   1.000
_cell.length_b   1.000
_cell.length_c   1.000
_cell.angle_alpha   90.00
_cell.angle_beta   90.00
_cell.angle_gamma   90.00
#
_symmetry.space_group_name_H-M   'P 1'
#
loop_
_entity.id
_entity.type
_entity.pdbx_description
1 polymer ?
#
loop_
_entity_poly.entity_id
_entity_poly.type
_entity_poly.pdbx_seq_one_letter_code
_entity_poly.pdbx_strand_id
1 'polypeptide(L)'
;MNRQTVVLMMLVAGLLGGCASGDQDPRSGGLLGGISGLSSGAYENRVKEREARLQQLRATQSQLDAEKGQLEAQKSTAQAQLDKDQARVKAMQSEIAALDKKTKSLAAMEGTDKQAVADLQKRVSDLKGKMNRQASSLDDLEGSGLGDEDLDLRRTQLEKQRDALRKEYELLMKMQMELAQ
;
A
#
# COMPACT_ATOMS: atom_id res chain seq x y z
N MET A 1 -7.56 101.00 -27.23
CA MET A 1 -6.64 99.86 -27.00
C MET A 1 -7.43 98.57 -27.17
N ASN A 2 -7.06 97.76 -28.16
CA ASN A 2 -7.88 96.65 -28.63
C ASN A 2 -7.96 95.51 -27.58
N ARG A 3 -9.13 94.91 -27.44
CA ARG A 3 -9.37 93.73 -26.60
C ARG A 3 -8.37 92.59 -26.90
N GLN A 4 -7.93 92.50 -28.15
CA GLN A 4 -6.93 91.54 -28.61
C GLN A 4 -5.53 91.77 -28.00
N THR A 5 -5.11 93.03 -27.79
CA THR A 5 -3.80 93.33 -27.17
C THR A 5 -3.77 93.00 -25.67
N VAL A 6 -4.90 93.08 -24.97
CA VAL A 6 -5.00 92.74 -23.53
C VAL A 6 -4.96 91.22 -23.32
N VAL A 7 -5.64 90.45 -24.18
CA VAL A 7 -5.63 88.98 -24.13
C VAL A 7 -4.25 88.42 -24.48
N LEU A 8 -3.56 88.99 -25.47
CA LEU A 8 -2.21 88.56 -25.83
C LEU A 8 -1.21 88.84 -24.69
N MET A 9 -1.34 89.96 -23.99
CA MET A 9 -0.47 90.31 -22.86
C MET A 9 -0.72 89.45 -21.62
N MET A 10 -1.98 89.05 -21.36
CA MET A 10 -2.32 88.09 -20.30
C MET A 10 -1.82 86.67 -20.60
N LEU A 11 -1.87 86.24 -21.87
CA LEU A 11 -1.42 84.90 -22.27
C LEU A 11 0.11 84.75 -22.16
N VAL A 12 0.87 85.80 -22.50
CA VAL A 12 2.33 85.83 -22.37
C VAL A 12 2.77 85.87 -20.90
N ALA A 13 2.01 86.55 -20.03
CA ALA A 13 2.25 86.54 -18.59
C ALA A 13 1.95 85.15 -17.94
N GLY A 14 0.98 84.40 -18.46
CA GLY A 14 0.65 83.05 -17.98
C GLY A 14 1.66 81.97 -18.39
N LEU A 15 2.32 82.14 -19.54
CA LEU A 15 3.30 81.17 -20.06
C LEU A 15 4.67 81.24 -19.38
N LEU A 16 5.01 82.35 -18.72
CA LEU A 16 6.27 82.51 -17.99
C LEU A 16 6.22 82.01 -16.53
N GLY A 17 5.04 81.66 -16.00
CA GLY A 17 4.87 81.15 -14.63
C GLY A 17 4.81 79.62 -14.48
N GLY A 18 4.89 78.86 -15.59
CA GLY A 18 4.55 77.43 -15.62
C GLY A 18 5.72 76.44 -15.75
N CYS A 19 6.97 76.89 -15.89
CA CYS A 19 8.14 76.00 -16.05
C CYS A 19 8.92 75.80 -14.74
N ALA A 20 8.21 75.52 -13.64
CA ALA A 20 8.80 75.11 -12.37
C ALA A 20 8.02 73.94 -11.73
N SER A 21 7.49 73.02 -12.54
CA SER A 21 7.22 71.66 -12.07
C SER A 21 8.57 70.94 -11.98
N GLY A 22 9.31 71.33 -10.95
CA GLY A 22 10.63 70.81 -10.65
C GLY A 22 10.56 69.30 -10.48
N ASP A 23 11.30 68.60 -11.33
CA ASP A 23 11.93 67.37 -10.91
C ASP A 23 12.83 67.74 -9.72
N GLN A 24 12.27 67.66 -8.52
CA GLN A 24 12.94 67.95 -7.25
C GLN A 24 13.87 66.78 -6.93
N ASP A 25 14.76 66.45 -7.84
CA ASP A 25 15.92 65.64 -7.54
C ASP A 25 17.06 66.57 -7.09
N PRO A 26 17.40 66.61 -5.79
CA PRO A 26 18.55 67.35 -5.28
C PRO A 26 19.88 67.05 -5.98
N ARG A 27 19.95 65.96 -6.75
CA ARG A 27 21.15 65.55 -7.51
C ARG A 27 21.20 66.12 -8.94
N SER A 28 20.07 66.51 -9.53
CA SER A 28 20.02 67.05 -10.90
C SER A 28 20.31 68.56 -10.97
N GLY A 29 20.20 69.28 -9.86
CA GLY A 29 20.34 70.75 -9.78
C GLY A 29 21.70 71.30 -9.30
N GLY A 30 22.75 70.49 -9.18
CA GLY A 30 24.06 70.93 -8.67
C GLY A 30 24.01 71.49 -7.25
N LEU A 31 24.88 72.46 -6.92
CA LEU A 31 25.00 73.02 -5.55
C LEU A 31 23.71 73.69 -5.05
N LEU A 32 22.97 74.36 -5.94
CA LEU A 32 21.68 75.00 -5.61
C LEU A 32 20.55 73.97 -5.44
N GLY A 33 20.56 72.89 -6.23
CA GLY A 33 19.64 71.75 -6.06
C GLY A 33 19.86 71.01 -4.74
N GLY A 34 21.11 70.91 -4.29
CA GLY A 34 21.45 70.35 -2.98
C GLY A 34 20.91 71.19 -1.81
N ILE A 35 21.04 72.52 -1.88
CA ILE A 35 20.54 73.45 -0.84
C ILE A 35 19.00 73.49 -0.83
N SER A 36 18.37 73.53 -2.01
CA SER A 36 16.91 73.42 -2.13
C SER A 36 16.41 72.07 -1.62
N GLY A 37 17.13 70.97 -1.90
CA GLY A 37 16.84 69.64 -1.38
C GLY A 37 16.90 69.53 0.15
N LEU A 38 17.83 70.27 0.78
CA LEU A 38 17.95 70.39 2.23
C LEU A 38 16.81 71.24 2.84
N SER A 39 16.42 72.34 2.19
CA SER A 39 15.34 73.21 2.72
C SER A 39 13.94 72.66 2.44
N SER A 40 13.77 71.79 1.43
CA SER A 40 12.48 71.22 1.01
C SER A 40 12.16 69.87 1.66
N GLY A 41 13.10 69.24 2.37
CA GLY A 41 12.92 67.91 2.97
C GLY A 41 12.93 66.75 1.97
N ALA A 42 13.38 66.98 0.74
CA ALA A 42 13.45 65.95 -0.30
C ALA A 42 14.41 64.79 0.07
N TYR A 43 15.48 65.07 0.84
CA TYR A 43 16.36 64.03 1.38
C TYR A 43 15.67 63.16 2.43
N GLU A 44 15.02 63.75 3.44
CA GLU A 44 14.23 63.05 4.45
C GLU A 44 13.18 62.14 3.81
N ASN A 45 12.47 62.61 2.77
CA ASN A 45 11.47 61.81 2.08
C ASN A 45 12.08 60.57 1.41
N ARG A 46 13.25 60.68 0.76
CA ARG A 46 13.96 59.53 0.18
C ARG A 46 14.49 58.56 1.24
N VAL A 47 14.97 59.09 2.36
CA VAL A 47 15.41 58.26 3.49
C VAL A 47 14.22 57.46 4.01
N LYS A 48 13.09 58.10 4.30
CA LYS A 48 11.85 57.44 4.72
C LYS A 48 11.36 56.39 3.72
N GLU A 49 11.39 56.70 2.42
CA GLU A 49 10.97 55.76 1.38
C GLU A 49 11.90 54.53 1.31
N ARG A 50 13.21 54.72 1.46
CA ARG A 50 14.19 53.62 1.52
C ARG A 50 14.04 52.80 2.80
N GLU A 51 13.81 53.44 3.94
CA GLU A 51 13.54 52.77 5.21
C GLU A 51 12.26 51.94 5.15
N ALA A 52 11.18 52.49 4.59
CA ALA A 52 9.92 51.78 4.37
C ALA A 52 10.11 50.57 3.43
N ARG A 53 10.83 50.75 2.31
CA ARG A 53 11.18 49.63 1.43
C ARG A 53 12.02 48.57 2.14
N LEU A 54 13.03 48.97 2.92
CA LEU A 54 13.87 48.03 3.67
C LEU A 54 13.06 47.26 4.72
N GLN A 55 12.14 47.91 5.42
CA GLN A 55 11.22 47.27 6.36
C GLN A 55 10.31 46.26 5.65
N GLN A 56 9.75 46.63 4.49
CA GLN A 56 8.94 45.71 3.67
C GLN A 56 9.74 44.48 3.23
N LEU A 57 10.96 44.68 2.69
CA LEU A 57 11.81 43.56 2.28
C LEU A 57 12.15 42.64 3.46
N ARG A 58 12.44 43.19 4.65
CA ARG A 58 12.69 42.39 5.85
C ARG A 58 11.45 41.59 6.28
N ALA A 59 10.27 42.18 6.19
CA ALA A 59 9.01 41.50 6.49
C ALA A 59 8.78 40.34 5.50
N THR A 60 8.96 40.58 4.21
CA THR A 60 8.86 39.53 3.17
C THR A 60 9.89 38.43 3.38
N GLN A 61 11.14 38.77 3.69
CA GLN A 61 12.18 37.79 3.97
C GLN A 61 11.80 36.90 5.17
N SER A 62 11.34 37.51 6.26
CA SER A 62 10.88 36.76 7.43
C SER A 62 9.70 35.84 7.13
N GLN A 63 8.78 36.26 6.26
CA GLN A 63 7.65 35.43 5.83
C GLN A 63 8.12 34.24 5.00
N LEU A 64 9.01 34.47 4.03
CA LEU A 64 9.57 33.41 3.17
C LEU A 64 10.39 32.40 3.98
N ASP A 65 11.16 32.86 4.97
CA ASP A 65 11.92 31.97 5.85
C ASP A 65 10.99 31.09 6.71
N ALA A 66 9.88 31.64 7.19
CA ALA A 66 8.86 30.89 7.91
C ALA A 66 8.16 29.86 7.00
N GLU A 67 7.78 30.25 5.79
CA GLU A 67 7.15 29.36 4.80
C GLU A 67 8.10 28.22 4.39
N LYS A 68 9.38 28.53 4.16
CA LYS A 68 10.41 27.52 3.89
C LYS A 68 10.54 26.54 5.05
N GLY A 69 10.55 27.02 6.30
CA GLY A 69 10.57 26.17 7.48
C GLY A 69 9.36 25.23 7.55
N GLN A 70 8.17 25.74 7.24
CA GLN A 70 6.94 24.93 7.19
C GLN A 70 6.99 23.87 6.08
N LEU A 71 7.44 24.25 4.88
CA LEU A 71 7.56 23.33 3.75
C LEU A 71 8.58 22.22 4.02
N GLU A 72 9.73 22.51 4.62
CA GLU A 72 10.70 21.49 5.01
C GLU A 72 10.13 20.54 6.07
N ALA A 73 9.38 21.04 7.05
CA ALA A 73 8.72 20.20 8.04
C ALA A 73 7.64 19.29 7.42
N GLN A 74 6.85 19.83 6.48
CA GLN A 74 5.85 19.05 5.73
C GLN A 74 6.53 17.98 4.88
N LYS A 75 7.61 18.32 4.17
CA LYS A 75 8.40 17.39 3.37
C LYS A 75 8.97 16.26 4.23
N SER A 76 9.57 16.59 5.37
CA SER A 76 10.09 15.59 6.31
C SER A 76 8.99 14.65 6.82
N THR A 77 7.82 15.19 7.12
CA THR A 77 6.67 14.40 7.58
C THR A 77 6.15 13.48 6.48
N ALA A 78 6.00 14.00 5.26
CA ALA A 78 5.57 13.23 4.09
C ALA A 78 6.57 12.11 3.77
N GLN A 79 7.88 12.38 3.83
CA GLN A 79 8.91 11.37 3.61
C GLN A 79 8.83 10.25 4.66
N ALA A 80 8.70 10.60 5.95
CA ALA A 80 8.55 9.60 7.00
C ALA A 80 7.29 8.75 6.84
N GLN A 81 6.21 9.33 6.33
CA GLN A 81 4.98 8.59 6.03
C GLN A 81 5.17 7.63 4.84
N LEU A 82 5.83 8.10 3.78
CA LEU A 82 6.16 7.29 2.61
C LEU A 82 7.02 6.08 2.97
N ASP A 83 8.03 6.27 3.82
CA ASP A 83 8.91 5.18 4.28
C ASP A 83 8.12 4.13 5.08
N LYS A 84 7.19 4.57 5.94
CA LYS A 84 6.29 3.67 6.70
C LYS A 84 5.37 2.88 5.78
N ASP A 85 4.78 3.54 4.79
CA ASP A 85 3.86 2.89 3.86
C ASP A 85 4.60 1.90 2.96
N GLN A 86 5.82 2.22 2.51
CA GLN A 86 6.68 1.28 1.78
C GLN A 86 7.03 0.05 2.62
N ALA A 87 7.36 0.23 3.91
CA ALA A 87 7.62 -0.89 4.81
C ALA A 87 6.37 -1.77 4.98
N ARG A 88 5.18 -1.17 5.13
CA ARG A 88 3.91 -1.90 5.23
C ARG A 88 3.61 -2.70 3.97
N VAL A 89 3.82 -2.12 2.78
CA VAL A 89 3.63 -2.82 1.50
C VAL A 89 4.56 -4.03 1.39
N LYS A 90 5.84 -3.89 1.75
CA LYS A 90 6.78 -5.02 1.76
C LYS A 90 6.35 -6.13 2.72
N ALA A 91 5.88 -5.77 3.92
CA ALA A 91 5.36 -6.74 4.89
C ALA A 91 4.15 -7.50 4.33
N MET A 92 3.16 -6.79 3.78
CA MET A 92 1.98 -7.40 3.17
C MET A 92 2.35 -8.34 2.00
N GLN A 93 3.31 -7.94 1.15
CA GLN A 93 3.78 -8.80 0.06
C GLN A 93 4.42 -10.10 0.58
N SER A 94 5.19 -10.03 1.67
CA SER A 94 5.76 -11.21 2.32
C SER A 94 4.69 -12.13 2.92
N GLU A 95 3.65 -11.55 3.54
CA GLU A 95 2.52 -12.31 4.08
C GLU A 95 1.73 -13.01 2.98
N ILE A 96 1.45 -12.33 1.86
CA ILE A 96 0.78 -12.91 0.70
C ILE A 96 1.58 -14.09 0.15
N ALA A 97 2.90 -13.95 0.02
CA ALA A 97 3.76 -15.04 -0.46
C ALA A 97 3.76 -16.25 0.50
N ALA A 98 3.74 -16.00 1.81
CA ALA A 98 3.65 -17.05 2.82
C ALA A 98 2.29 -17.76 2.78
N LEU A 99 1.20 -17.01 2.63
CA LEU A 99 -0.16 -17.54 2.50
C LEU A 99 -0.31 -18.36 1.21
N ASP A 100 0.21 -17.89 0.07
CA ASP A 100 0.21 -18.65 -1.18
C ASP A 100 0.94 -19.99 -1.05
N LYS A 101 2.12 -19.98 -0.41
CA LYS A 101 2.86 -21.21 -0.12
C LYS A 101 2.05 -22.16 0.77
N LYS A 102 1.39 -21.64 1.81
CA LYS A 102 0.54 -22.43 2.70
C LYS A 102 -0.64 -23.04 1.95
N THR A 103 -1.33 -22.26 1.12
CA THR A 103 -2.46 -22.72 0.31
C THR A 103 -2.02 -23.82 -0.67
N LYS A 104 -0.88 -23.65 -1.36
CA LYS A 104 -0.32 -24.69 -2.24
C LYS A 104 0.02 -25.97 -1.48
N SER A 105 0.59 -25.85 -0.29
CA SER A 105 0.88 -27.00 0.57
C SER A 105 -0.40 -27.73 0.98
N LEU A 106 -1.43 -27.00 1.41
CA LEU A 106 -2.72 -27.58 1.80
C LEU A 106 -3.40 -28.27 0.61
N ALA A 107 -3.38 -27.66 -0.58
CA ALA A 107 -3.93 -28.28 -1.79
C ALA A 107 -3.20 -29.57 -2.19
N ALA A 108 -1.87 -29.62 -2.00
CA ALA A 108 -1.10 -30.84 -2.25
C ALA A 108 -1.41 -31.95 -1.22
N MET A 109 -1.60 -31.58 0.05
CA MET A 109 -2.01 -32.50 1.11
C MET A 109 -3.42 -33.05 0.81
N GLU A 110 -4.37 -32.20 0.45
CA GLU A 110 -5.73 -32.62 0.07
C GLU A 110 -5.72 -33.59 -1.12
N GLY A 111 -4.87 -33.37 -2.12
CA GLY A 111 -4.69 -34.29 -3.24
C GLY A 111 -4.17 -35.67 -2.80
N THR A 112 -3.23 -35.68 -1.85
CA THR A 112 -2.67 -36.91 -1.28
C THR A 112 -3.71 -37.65 -0.44
N ASP A 113 -4.48 -36.93 0.38
CA ASP A 113 -5.54 -37.51 1.21
C ASP A 113 -6.64 -38.13 0.35
N LYS A 114 -7.06 -37.46 -0.74
CA LYS A 114 -8.01 -38.03 -1.71
C LYS A 114 -7.51 -39.33 -2.33
N GLN A 115 -6.22 -39.41 -2.66
CA GLN A 115 -5.61 -40.65 -3.17
C GLN A 115 -5.59 -41.75 -2.10
N ALA A 116 -5.23 -41.41 -0.86
CA ALA A 116 -5.22 -42.35 0.26
C ALA A 116 -6.63 -42.92 0.53
N VAL A 117 -7.67 -42.06 0.52
CA VAL A 117 -9.06 -42.49 0.66
C VAL A 117 -9.48 -43.42 -0.49
N ALA A 118 -9.12 -43.10 -1.73
CA ALA A 118 -9.43 -43.94 -2.88
C ALA A 118 -8.75 -45.33 -2.81
N ASP A 119 -7.49 -45.39 -2.37
CA ASP A 119 -6.80 -46.66 -2.14
C ASP A 119 -7.44 -47.48 -1.02
N LEU A 120 -7.79 -46.83 0.11
CA LEU A 120 -8.50 -47.47 1.21
C LEU A 120 -9.85 -48.03 0.76
N GLN A 121 -10.63 -47.28 -0.02
CA GLN A 121 -11.90 -47.76 -0.59
C GLN A 121 -11.69 -48.99 -1.48
N LYS A 122 -10.64 -49.00 -2.31
CA LYS A 122 -10.29 -50.15 -3.16
C LYS A 122 -9.92 -51.38 -2.32
N ARG A 123 -9.11 -51.20 -1.27
CA ARG A 123 -8.72 -52.27 -0.35
C ARG A 123 -9.91 -52.85 0.41
N VAL A 124 -10.82 -51.99 0.89
CA VAL A 124 -12.07 -52.40 1.52
C VAL A 124 -12.92 -53.25 0.56
N SER A 125 -13.06 -52.83 -0.70
CA SER A 125 -13.79 -53.58 -1.72
C SER A 125 -13.16 -54.95 -2.02
N ASP A 126 -11.83 -55.00 -2.17
CA ASP A 126 -11.09 -56.25 -2.40
C ASP A 126 -11.20 -57.22 -1.21
N LEU A 127 -11.03 -56.74 0.02
CA LEU A 127 -11.20 -57.54 1.23
C LEU A 127 -12.61 -58.12 1.34
N LYS A 128 -13.63 -57.30 1.08
CA LYS A 128 -15.03 -57.77 1.05
C LYS A 128 -15.23 -58.85 -0.01
N GLY A 129 -14.63 -58.69 -1.19
CA GLY A 129 -14.65 -59.70 -2.25
C GLY A 129 -14.00 -61.02 -1.83
N LYS A 130 -12.83 -60.96 -1.18
CA LYS A 130 -12.12 -62.13 -0.64
C LYS A 130 -12.93 -62.84 0.44
N MET A 131 -13.51 -62.09 1.38
CA MET A 131 -14.38 -62.64 2.43
C MET A 131 -15.59 -63.37 1.84
N ASN A 132 -16.25 -62.78 0.83
CA ASN A 132 -17.40 -63.42 0.17
C ASN A 132 -17.00 -64.73 -0.53
N ARG A 133 -15.86 -64.75 -1.24
CA ARG A 133 -15.35 -65.98 -1.89
C ARG A 133 -15.05 -67.07 -0.86
N GLN A 134 -14.41 -66.71 0.25
CA GLN A 134 -14.13 -67.66 1.34
C GLN A 134 -15.41 -68.17 2.01
N ALA A 135 -16.41 -67.31 2.20
CA ALA A 135 -17.70 -67.73 2.73
C ALA A 135 -18.37 -68.75 1.81
N SER A 136 -18.38 -68.51 0.49
CA SER A 136 -18.87 -69.50 -0.49
C SER A 136 -18.05 -70.79 -0.46
N SER A 137 -16.71 -70.72 -0.39
CA SER A 137 -15.88 -71.92 -0.28
C SER A 137 -16.15 -72.73 1.00
N LEU A 138 -16.45 -72.07 2.11
CA LEU A 138 -16.84 -72.72 3.37
C LEU A 138 -18.23 -73.38 3.27
N ASP A 139 -19.18 -72.70 2.62
CA ASP A 139 -20.54 -73.22 2.38
C ASP A 139 -20.52 -74.45 1.46
N ASP A 140 -19.73 -74.41 0.39
CA ASP A 140 -19.52 -75.55 -0.52
C ASP A 140 -18.90 -76.76 0.21
N LEU A 141 -17.95 -76.51 1.12
CA LEU A 141 -17.33 -77.55 1.96
C LEU A 141 -18.34 -78.17 2.94
N GLU A 142 -19.17 -77.34 3.58
CA GLU A 142 -20.21 -77.79 4.52
C GLU A 142 -21.35 -78.57 3.83
N GLY A 143 -21.71 -78.18 2.60
CA GLY A 143 -22.70 -78.88 1.77
C GLY A 143 -22.20 -80.20 1.16
N SER A 144 -20.88 -80.42 1.09
CA SER A 144 -20.30 -81.62 0.46
C SER A 144 -20.45 -82.92 1.27
N GLY A 145 -20.84 -82.84 2.54
CA GLY A 145 -21.35 -83.96 3.34
C GLY A 145 -20.39 -85.13 3.62
N LEU A 146 -19.10 -85.00 3.29
CA LEU A 146 -18.07 -86.02 3.52
C LEU A 146 -17.12 -85.54 4.61
N GLY A 147 -17.16 -86.18 5.79
CA GLY A 147 -16.27 -85.90 6.91
C GLY A 147 -14.92 -86.60 6.75
N ASP A 148 -14.04 -86.04 5.93
CA ASP A 148 -12.65 -86.47 5.80
C ASP A 148 -11.72 -85.51 6.57
N GLU A 149 -10.65 -86.03 7.17
CA GLU A 149 -9.74 -85.30 8.06
C GLU A 149 -9.02 -84.14 7.32
N ASP A 150 -8.80 -84.29 6.01
CA ASP A 150 -8.23 -83.26 5.14
C ASP A 150 -9.20 -82.09 4.89
N LEU A 151 -10.51 -82.36 4.86
CA LEU A 151 -11.55 -81.33 4.71
C LEU A 151 -11.70 -80.50 5.99
N ASP A 152 -11.57 -81.12 7.16
CA ASP A 152 -11.58 -80.42 8.46
C ASP A 152 -10.36 -79.50 8.64
N LEU A 153 -9.17 -79.94 8.20
CA LEU A 153 -7.97 -79.10 8.17
C LEU A 153 -8.15 -77.90 7.23
N ARG A 154 -8.69 -78.13 6.02
CA ARG A 154 -8.98 -77.08 5.03
C ARG A 154 -9.99 -76.06 5.57
N ARG A 155 -11.06 -76.52 6.21
CA ARG A 155 -12.08 -75.68 6.85
C ARG A 155 -11.46 -74.79 7.93
N THR A 156 -10.69 -75.39 8.84
CA THR A 156 -10.01 -74.66 9.93
C THR A 156 -9.05 -73.60 9.38
N GLN A 157 -8.36 -73.89 8.27
CA GLN A 157 -7.45 -72.94 7.64
C GLN A 157 -8.21 -71.75 7.01
N LEU A 158 -9.33 -72.01 6.33
CA LEU A 158 -10.16 -70.96 5.74
C LEU A 158 -10.83 -70.08 6.80
N GLU A 159 -11.27 -70.65 7.92
CA GLU A 159 -11.82 -69.89 9.05
C GLU A 159 -10.77 -68.94 9.66
N LYS A 160 -9.54 -69.44 9.87
CA LYS A 160 -8.43 -68.59 10.34
C LYS A 160 -8.11 -67.46 9.36
N GLN A 161 -8.13 -67.74 8.06
CA GLN A 161 -7.89 -66.73 7.04
C GLN A 161 -9.02 -65.68 6.98
N ARG A 162 -10.27 -66.10 7.11
CA ARG A 162 -11.43 -65.20 7.20
C ARG A 162 -11.33 -64.29 8.40
N ASP A 163 -10.98 -64.83 9.55
CA ASP A 163 -10.85 -64.05 10.79
C ASP A 163 -9.68 -63.05 10.72
N ALA A 164 -8.58 -63.42 10.05
CA ALA A 164 -7.50 -62.50 9.74
C ALA A 164 -7.95 -61.34 8.83
N LEU A 165 -8.67 -61.65 7.74
CA LEU A 165 -9.21 -60.64 6.82
C LEU A 165 -10.23 -59.72 7.50
N ARG A 166 -11.04 -60.26 8.42
CA ARG A 166 -11.99 -59.47 9.22
C ARG A 166 -11.27 -58.46 10.11
N LYS A 167 -10.19 -58.87 10.78
CA LYS A 167 -9.36 -57.96 11.59
C LYS A 167 -8.71 -56.87 10.75
N GLU A 168 -8.20 -57.21 9.56
CA GLU A 168 -7.65 -56.22 8.63
C GLU A 168 -8.71 -55.21 8.17
N TYR A 169 -9.92 -55.67 7.88
CA TYR A 169 -11.04 -54.80 7.53
C TYR A 169 -11.41 -53.84 8.67
N GLU A 170 -11.53 -54.35 9.90
CA GLU A 170 -11.84 -53.54 11.09
C GLU A 170 -10.76 -52.47 11.35
N LEU A 171 -9.47 -52.83 11.18
CA LEU A 171 -8.35 -51.90 11.29
C LEU A 171 -8.43 -50.78 10.24
N LEU A 172 -8.75 -51.13 8.98
CA LEU A 172 -8.87 -50.16 7.89
C LEU A 172 -10.04 -49.19 8.10
N MET A 173 -11.17 -49.69 8.59
CA MET A 173 -12.32 -48.85 8.94
C MET A 173 -11.98 -47.87 10.05
N LYS A 174 -11.20 -48.29 11.06
CA LYS A 174 -10.72 -47.40 12.12
C LYS A 174 -9.81 -46.30 11.58
N MET A 175 -8.86 -46.64 10.71
CA MET A 175 -7.98 -45.67 10.05
C MET A 175 -8.75 -44.66 9.19
N GLN A 176 -9.80 -45.08 8.47
CA GLN A 176 -10.66 -44.16 7.73
C GLN A 176 -11.39 -43.16 8.62
N MET A 177 -11.87 -43.58 9.80
CA MET A 177 -12.52 -42.66 10.75
C MET A 177 -11.54 -41.63 11.34
N GLU A 178 -10.30 -42.02 11.60
CA GLU A 178 -9.26 -41.12 12.10
C GLU A 178 -8.81 -40.09 11.04
N LEU A 179 -8.84 -40.46 9.76
CA LEU A 179 -8.53 -39.54 8.64
C LEU A 179 -9.66 -38.57 8.30
N ALA A 180 -10.89 -38.83 8.78
CA ALA A 180 -12.07 -38.01 8.50
C ALA A 180 -12.38 -36.95 9.58
N GLN A 181 -11.62 -36.92 10.68
CA GLN A 181 -11.71 -35.94 11.78
C GLN A 181 -10.69 -34.82 11.59
#